data_AF-A0A6S7LT97-F1
#
_entry.id   AF-A0A6S7LT97-F1
#
_cell.length_a   1.000
_cell.length_b   1.000
_cell.length_c   1.000
_cell.angle_alpha   90.00
_cell.angle_beta   90.00
_cell.angle_gamma   90.00
#
_symmetry.space_group_name_H-M   'P 1'
#
loop_
_entity.id
_entity.type
_entity.pdbx_description
1 polymer ?
#
loop_
_entity_poly.entity_id
_entity_poly.type
_entity_poly.pdbx_seq_one_letter_code
_entity_poly.pdbx_strand_id
1 'polypeptide(L)'
;PQILKKIEEALLNKHFSDSVLDQYLCALKEEWMDKVKVIFKFSRSGPRTSEEKERLFKVLDAKPEDEIILKFWMTGFNKEYRSHLLTCSQTTNPA
;
A
#
# COMPACT_ATOMS: atom_id res chain seq x y z
N PRO A 1 8.53 10.40 1.80
CA PRO A 1 7.83 9.12 2.02
C PRO A 1 8.69 8.11 2.79
N GLN A 2 8.10 7.34 3.70
CA GLN A 2 8.79 6.37 4.55
C GLN A 2 9.47 5.26 3.73
N ILE A 3 8.89 4.85 2.59
CA ILE A 3 9.54 3.86 1.69
C ILE A 3 10.90 4.34 1.21
N LEU A 4 11.03 5.61 0.83
CA LEU A 4 12.27 6.15 0.29
C LEU A 4 13.38 6.16 1.36
N LYS A 5 13.02 6.54 2.60
CA LYS A 5 13.95 6.51 3.74
C LYS A 5 14.43 5.09 4.03
N LYS A 6 13.52 4.10 4.02
CA LYS A 6 13.85 2.68 4.21
C LYS A 6 14.77 2.15 3.08
N ILE A 7 14.58 2.60 1.84
CA ILE A 7 15.43 2.24 0.71
C ILE A 7 16.83 2.86 0.87
N GLU A 8 16.90 4.15 1.20
CA GLU A 8 18.16 4.87 1.43
C GLU A 8 18.97 4.23 2.56
N GLU A 9 18.34 3.94 3.69
CA GLU A 9 18.98 3.25 4.82
C GLU A 9 19.46 1.85 4.45
N ALA A 10 18.70 1.09 3.65
CA ALA A 10 19.10 -0.23 3.17
C ALA A 10 20.28 -0.18 2.19
N LEU A 11 20.32 0.82 1.30
CA LEU A 11 21.43 1.02 0.35
C LEU A 11 22.73 1.44 1.06
N LEU A 12 22.63 2.17 2.17
CA LEU A 12 23.79 2.57 2.98
C LEU A 12 24.26 1.45 3.92
N ASN A 13 23.48 0.39 4.09
CA ASN A 13 23.81 -0.71 4.99
C ASN A 13 24.79 -1.70 4.34
N LYS A 14 26.07 -1.58 4.71
CA LYS A 14 27.16 -2.46 4.25
C LYS A 14 27.04 -3.92 4.71
N HIS A 15 26.11 -4.24 5.61
CA HIS A 15 25.87 -5.62 6.04
C HIS A 15 24.91 -6.39 5.13
N PHE A 16 24.21 -5.70 4.21
CA PHE A 16 23.41 -6.38 3.21
C PHE A 16 24.28 -6.89 2.07
N SER A 17 24.11 -8.16 1.73
CA SER A 17 24.54 -8.65 0.42
C SER A 17 23.55 -8.19 -0.64
N ASP A 18 23.97 -8.15 -1.90
CA ASP A 18 23.11 -7.76 -3.02
C ASP A 18 21.82 -8.57 -3.06
N SER A 19 21.90 -9.89 -2.85
CA SER A 19 20.72 -10.78 -2.81
C SER A 19 19.75 -10.45 -1.67
N VAL A 20 20.27 -10.07 -0.51
CA VAL A 20 19.46 -9.69 0.66
C VAL A 20 18.82 -8.33 0.43
N LEU A 21 19.55 -7.40 -0.18
CA LEU A 21 19.04 -6.08 -0.56
C LEU A 21 17.91 -6.23 -1.59
N ASP A 22 18.09 -7.02 -2.64
CA ASP A 22 17.05 -7.28 -3.65
C ASP A 22 15.79 -7.87 -3.02
N GLN A 23 15.94 -8.89 -2.17
CA GLN A 23 14.81 -9.49 -1.47
C GLN A 23 14.11 -8.49 -0.53
N TYR A 24 14.88 -7.67 0.18
CA TYR A 24 14.34 -6.61 1.04
C TYR A 24 13.56 -5.58 0.24
N LEU A 25 14.09 -5.11 -0.90
CA LEU A 25 13.41 -4.16 -1.78
C LEU A 25 12.13 -4.77 -2.38
N CYS A 26 12.13 -6.06 -2.71
CA CYS A 26 10.94 -6.77 -3.17
C CYS A 26 9.86 -6.83 -2.08
N ALA A 27 10.23 -7.26 -0.87
CA ALA A 27 9.31 -7.32 0.27
C ALA A 27 8.76 -5.92 0.64
N LEU A 28 9.61 -4.89 0.59
CA LEU A 28 9.20 -3.52 0.85
C LEU A 28 8.21 -3.02 -0.22
N LYS A 29 8.45 -3.31 -1.50
CA LYS A 29 7.50 -2.99 -2.57
C LYS A 29 6.17 -3.71 -2.37
N GLU A 30 6.18 -4.98 -1.97
CA GLU A 30 4.98 -5.77 -1.68
C GLU A 30 4.18 -5.19 -0.50
N GLU A 31 4.84 -4.88 0.62
CA GLU A 31 4.23 -4.23 1.79
C GLU A 31 3.46 -2.97 1.37
N TRP A 32 4.09 -2.13 0.56
CA TRP A 32 3.48 -0.87 0.11
C TRP A 32 2.34 -1.10 -0.88
N MET A 33 2.47 -2.07 -1.78
CA MET A 33 1.37 -2.44 -2.66
C MET A 33 0.16 -2.97 -1.88
N ASP A 34 0.36 -3.67 -0.76
CA ASP A 34 -0.73 -4.09 0.10
C ASP A 34 -1.43 -2.91 0.77
N LYS A 35 -0.69 -1.91 1.26
CA LYS A 35 -1.27 -0.64 1.75
C LYS A 35 -2.13 0.04 0.68
N VAL A 36 -1.64 0.10 -0.56
CA VAL A 36 -2.36 0.68 -1.71
C VAL A 36 -3.65 -0.11 -1.98
N LYS A 37 -3.65 -1.45 -1.90
CA LYS A 37 -4.87 -2.27 -2.08
C LYS A 37 -5.91 -1.97 -1.00
N VAL A 38 -5.49 -1.82 0.25
CA VAL A 38 -6.40 -1.46 1.36
C VAL A 38 -7.01 -0.08 1.14
N ILE A 39 -6.20 0.92 0.79
CA ILE A 39 -6.68 2.28 0.50
C ILE A 39 -7.62 2.29 -0.70
N PHE A 40 -7.32 1.51 -1.74
CA PHE A 40 -8.21 1.37 -2.89
C PHE A 40 -9.57 0.81 -2.49
N LYS A 41 -9.61 -0.31 -1.76
CA LYS A 41 -10.87 -0.87 -1.24
C LYS A 41 -11.63 0.14 -0.37
N PHE A 42 -10.92 0.82 0.54
CA PHE A 42 -11.49 1.85 1.41
C PHE A 42 -12.13 3.00 0.60
N SER A 43 -11.45 3.49 -0.44
CA SER A 43 -11.92 4.57 -1.31
C SER A 43 -13.17 4.22 -2.13
N ARG A 44 -13.46 2.92 -2.32
CA ARG A 44 -14.59 2.40 -3.09
C ARG A 44 -15.80 2.01 -2.24
N SER A 45 -15.68 2.04 -0.91
CA SER A 45 -16.73 1.58 0.01
C SER A 45 -17.85 2.60 0.26
N GLY A 46 -17.84 3.78 -0.38
CA GLY A 46 -18.83 4.84 -0.18
C GLY A 46 -18.24 6.16 0.35
N PRO A 47 -19.08 7.12 0.77
CA PRO A 47 -18.62 8.38 1.37
C PRO A 47 -17.81 8.10 2.64
N ARG A 48 -16.62 8.69 2.75
CA ARG A 48 -15.73 8.54 3.90
C ARG A 48 -15.41 9.89 4.51
N THR A 49 -15.34 9.96 5.84
CA THR A 49 -14.91 11.16 6.54
C THR A 49 -13.38 11.27 6.55
N SER A 50 -12.86 12.48 6.73
CA SER A 50 -11.43 12.70 6.92
C SER A 50 -10.90 11.94 8.15
N GLU A 51 -11.72 11.75 9.17
CA GLU A 51 -11.36 11.01 10.40
C GLU A 51 -11.19 9.51 10.14
N GLU A 52 -12.08 8.88 9.37
CA GLU A 52 -11.91 7.47 9.00
C GLU A 52 -10.64 7.24 8.17
N LYS A 53 -10.32 8.18 7.28
CA LYS A 53 -9.09 8.15 6.49
C LYS A 53 -7.86 8.28 7.38
N GLU A 54 -7.86 9.19 8.35
CA GLU A 54 -6.75 9.36 9.30
C GLU A 54 -6.53 8.09 10.14
N ARG A 55 -7.62 7.49 10.64
CA ARG A 55 -7.55 6.20 11.35
C ARG A 55 -6.97 5.09 10.47
N LEU A 56 -7.34 5.03 9.20
CA LEU A 56 -6.77 4.07 8.26
C LEU A 56 -5.27 4.27 8.08
N PHE A 57 -4.82 5.51 7.89
CA PHE A 57 -3.39 5.83 7.74
C PHE A 57 -2.60 5.44 8.99
N LYS A 58 -3.18 5.64 10.18
CA LYS A 58 -2.60 5.20 11.45
C LYS A 58 -2.47 3.67 11.54
N VAL A 59 -3.49 2.91 11.11
CA VAL A 59 -3.46 1.44 11.08
C VAL A 59 -2.41 0.91 10.09
N LEU A 60 -2.24 1.59 8.95
CA LEU A 60 -1.27 1.21 7.92
C LEU A 60 0.16 1.65 8.22
N ASP A 61 0.40 2.29 9.37
CA ASP A 61 1.67 2.95 9.69
C ASP A 61 2.16 3.81 8.50
N ALA A 62 1.26 4.66 8.00
CA ALA A 62 1.50 5.56 6.88
C ALA A 62 1.38 7.00 7.36
N LYS A 63 2.35 7.83 7.00
CA LYS A 63 2.38 9.26 7.34
C LYS A 63 1.65 10.08 6.28
N PRO A 64 1.27 11.34 6.58
CA PRO A 64 0.68 12.23 5.58
C PRO A 64 1.55 12.39 4.32
N GLU A 65 2.88 12.41 4.47
CA GLU A 65 3.82 12.52 3.35
C GLU A 65 3.82 11.28 2.43
N ASP A 66 3.27 10.16 2.89
CA ASP A 66 3.14 8.92 2.12
C ASP A 66 1.89 8.94 1.23
N GLU A 67 0.94 9.85 1.47
CA GLU A 67 -0.30 9.92 0.71
C GLU A 67 -0.07 10.07 -0.80
N ILE A 68 0.95 10.85 -1.19
CA ILE A 68 1.26 11.08 -2.60
C ILE A 68 1.65 9.79 -3.33
N ILE A 69 2.51 8.96 -2.71
CA ILE A 69 2.98 7.73 -3.35
C ILE A 69 1.89 6.66 -3.34
N LEU A 70 1.08 6.61 -2.27
CA LEU A 70 -0.06 5.70 -2.18
C LEU A 70 -1.11 6.04 -3.26
N LYS A 71 -1.40 7.33 -3.49
CA LYS A 71 -2.26 7.78 -4.59
C LYS A 71 -1.69 7.47 -5.95
N PHE A 72 -0.40 7.72 -6.14
CA PHE A 72 0.26 7.43 -7.40
C PHE A 72 0.20 5.93 -7.72
N TRP A 73 0.53 5.04 -6.78
CA TRP A 73 0.51 3.59 -6.98
C TRP A 73 -0.89 3.00 -7.13
N MET A 74 -1.93 3.65 -6.59
CA MET A 74 -3.32 3.28 -6.90
C MET A 74 -3.62 3.34 -8.40
N THR A 75 -2.94 4.20 -9.16
CA THR A 75 -3.09 4.26 -10.63
C THR A 75 -2.48 3.05 -11.33
N GLY A 76 -1.50 2.38 -10.71
CA GLY A 76 -0.74 1.27 -11.29
C GLY A 76 -1.45 -0.09 -11.25
N PHE A 77 -2.64 -0.20 -10.64
CA PHE A 77 -3.40 -1.45 -10.69
C PHE A 77 -3.85 -1.75 -12.13
N ASN A 78 -3.46 -2.93 -12.63
CA ASN A 78 -3.93 -3.46 -13.92
C ASN A 78 -5.47 -3.52 -13.96
N LYS A 79 -6.08 -3.31 -15.13
CA LYS A 79 -7.55 -3.30 -15.33
C LYS A 79 -8.21 -4.60 -14.85
N GLU A 80 -7.56 -5.75 -15.07
CA GLU A 80 -8.05 -7.04 -14.54
C GLU A 80 -8.00 -7.08 -13.01
N TYR A 81 -6.91 -6.57 -12.41
CA TYR A 81 -6.74 -6.55 -10.96
C TYR A 81 -7.72 -5.59 -10.26
N ARG A 82 -8.00 -4.43 -10.88
CA ARG A 82 -9.06 -3.51 -10.44
C ARG A 82 -10.42 -4.21 -10.42
N SER A 83 -10.76 -4.95 -11.48
CA SER A 83 -12.03 -5.67 -11.57
C SER A 83 -12.14 -6.77 -10.51
N HIS A 84 -11.10 -7.60 -10.34
CA HIS A 84 -11.07 -8.66 -9.33
C HIS A 84 -11.21 -8.12 -7.89
N LEU A 85 -10.52 -7.03 -7.55
CA LEU A 85 -10.66 -6.38 -6.23
C LEU A 85 -12.09 -5.91 -5.94
N LEU A 86 -12.82 -5.47 -6.96
CA LEU A 86 -14.21 -5.03 -6.82
C LEU A 86 -15.15 -6.23 -6.60
N THR A 87 -14.94 -7.34 -7.31
CA THR A 87 -15.81 -8.53 -7.23
C THR A 87 -15.65 -9.28 -5.90
N CYS A 88 -14.45 -9.37 -5.33
CA CYS A 88 -14.25 -10.06 -4.03
C CYS A 88 -15.01 -9.41 -2.87
N SER A 89 -15.36 -8.12 -2.97
CA SER A 89 -16.04 -7.36 -1.92
C SER A 89 -17.53 -7.73 -1.76
N GLN A 90 -18.08 -8.58 -2.65
CA GLN A 90 -19.51 -8.89 -2.72
C GLN A 90 -19.88 -10.27 -2.14
N THR A 91 -18.92 -11.07 -1.69
CA THR A 91 -19.17 -12.49 -1.34
C THR A 91 -19.45 -12.78 0.13
N THR A 92 -19.61 -11.77 0.99
CA THR A 92 -20.00 -11.97 2.40
C THR A 92 -21.41 -11.44 2.66
N ASN A 93 -22.42 -12.21 2.25
CA ASN A 93 -23.76 -12.18 2.83
C ASN A 93 -24.37 -13.58 2.62
N PRO A 94 -24.28 -14.51 3.58
CA PRO A 94 -25.22 -15.61 3.63
C PRO A 94 -26.54 -15.06 4.19
N ALA A 95 -27.62 -15.37 3.47
CA ALA A 95 -29.00 -15.14 3.86
C ALA A 95 -29.38 -15.90 5.14
#